data_AF-S8CMZ8-F1
#
_entry.id   AF-S8CMZ8-F1
#
_cell.length_a   1.000
_cell.length_b   1.000
_cell.length_c   1.000
_cell.angle_alpha   90.00
_cell.angle_beta   90.00
_cell.angle_gamma   90.00
#
_symmetry.space_group_name_H-M   'P 1'
#
loop_
_entity.id
_entity.type
_entity.pdbx_description
1 polymer ?
#
loop_
_entity_poly.entity_id
_entity_poly.type
_entity_poly.pdbx_seq_one_letter_code
_entity_poly.pdbx_strand_id
1 'polypeptide(L)'
;QRVAFHTRSEQDVLDDGYKWRKYGHKSVKNSSHPRSYYCCTHHACGVKKQIQRLANDKSIVVTTYEGIHNHPSQNLLETLTPLLQFL
;
A
#
# COMPACT_ATOMS: atom_id res chain seq x y z
N GLN A 1 5.79 -3.16 -13.77
CA GLN A 1 6.27 -1.81 -13.40
C GLN A 1 6.52 -1.76 -11.89
N ARG A 2 7.52 -0.99 -11.43
CA ARG A 2 7.84 -0.82 -10.01
C ARG A 2 8.07 0.66 -9.71
N VAL A 3 7.43 1.17 -8.66
CA VAL A 3 7.52 2.58 -8.24
C VAL A 3 7.76 2.64 -6.74
N ALA A 4 8.66 3.51 -6.30
CA ALA A 4 8.93 3.75 -4.89
C ALA A 4 8.95 5.25 -4.60
N PHE A 5 8.43 5.64 -3.45
CA PHE A 5 8.41 7.03 -3.01
C PHE A 5 8.55 7.12 -1.50
N HIS A 6 8.98 8.30 -1.05
CA HIS A 6 9.13 8.65 0.35
C HIS A 6 7.95 9.51 0.78
N THR A 7 7.36 9.18 1.92
CA THR A 7 6.32 9.99 2.55
C THR A 7 6.74 10.33 3.97
N ARG A 8 6.61 11.60 4.35
CA ARG A 8 6.71 12.00 5.76
C ARG A 8 5.41 11.65 6.47
N SER A 9 5.46 10.76 7.45
CA SER A 9 4.27 10.33 8.21
C SER A 9 4.66 9.64 9.52
N GLU A 10 3.83 9.81 10.54
CA GLU A 10 3.92 9.05 11.80
C GLU A 10 3.40 7.62 11.65
N GLN A 11 2.52 7.35 10.68
CA GLN A 11 1.98 6.02 10.39
C GLN A 11 2.84 5.27 9.37
N ASP A 12 3.01 3.96 9.54
CA ASP A 12 3.68 3.12 8.53
C ASP A 12 2.76 2.85 7.34
N VAL A 13 1.49 2.57 7.61
CA VAL A 13 0.51 2.19 6.60
C VAL A 13 -0.41 3.37 6.33
N LEU A 14 -0.28 3.93 5.14
CA LEU A 14 -1.16 4.97 4.63
C LEU A 14 -2.30 4.36 3.85
N ASP A 15 -3.49 4.96 3.96
CA ASP A 15 -4.61 4.66 3.10
C ASP A 15 -4.34 5.21 1.69
N ASP A 16 -4.44 4.35 0.70
CA ASP A 16 -4.25 4.64 -0.72
C ASP A 16 -5.50 4.30 -1.56
N GLY A 17 -6.61 4.00 -0.89
CA GLY A 17 -7.89 3.63 -1.52
C GLY A 17 -7.97 2.18 -1.99
N TYR A 18 -6.94 1.36 -1.79
CA TYR A 18 -6.95 -0.07 -2.11
C TYR A 18 -7.01 -0.94 -0.86
N LYS A 19 -7.63 -2.12 -0.96
CA LYS A 19 -7.57 -3.13 0.10
C LYS A 19 -6.34 -4.00 -0.05
N TRP A 20 -5.62 -4.12 1.07
CA TRP A 20 -4.35 -4.83 1.18
C TRP A 20 -4.42 -5.91 2.26
N ARG A 21 -3.76 -7.04 2.01
CA ARG A 21 -3.53 -8.09 3.00
C ARG A 21 -2.04 -8.23 3.23
N LYS A 22 -1.62 -8.14 4.49
CA LYS A 22 -0.25 -8.43 4.87
C LYS A 22 0.02 -9.92 4.70
N TYR A 23 1.06 -10.28 3.94
CA TYR A 23 1.45 -11.68 3.74
C TYR A 23 2.82 -12.01 4.36
N GLY A 24 3.56 -11.00 4.83
CA GLY A 24 4.84 -11.22 5.48
C GLY A 24 5.46 -9.97 6.04
N HIS A 25 6.55 -10.17 6.78
CA HIS A 25 7.47 -9.11 7.19
C HIS A 25 8.89 -9.66 7.23
N LYS A 26 9.89 -8.79 7.13
CA LYS A 26 11.31 -9.15 7.22
C LYS A 26 12.05 -8.13 8.06
N SER A 27 12.88 -8.61 8.99
CA SER A 27 13.81 -7.75 9.72
C SER A 27 14.77 -7.07 8.76
N VAL A 28 15.09 -5.80 9.03
CA VAL A 28 16.03 -5.02 8.21
C VAL A 28 17.28 -4.75 9.03
N LYS A 29 18.45 -5.03 8.42
CA LYS A 29 19.75 -4.79 9.05
C LYS A 29 19.85 -3.33 9.49
N ASN A 30 20.29 -3.11 10.72
CA ASN A 30 20.46 -1.77 11.32
C ASN A 30 19.15 -0.95 11.41
N SER A 31 17.98 -1.59 11.46
CA SER A 31 16.69 -0.94 11.64
C SER A 31 15.91 -1.55 12.80
N SER A 32 15.31 -0.72 13.64
CA SER A 32 14.31 -1.16 14.61
C SER A 32 12.95 -1.47 13.98
N HIS A 33 12.73 -1.07 12.72
CA HIS A 33 11.46 -1.23 12.01
C HIS A 33 11.59 -2.32 10.93
N PRO A 34 10.75 -3.36 10.96
CA PRO A 34 10.74 -4.39 9.92
C PRO A 34 10.17 -3.84 8.61
N ARG A 35 10.51 -4.50 7.50
CA ARG A 35 9.82 -4.31 6.22
C ARG A 35 8.54 -5.11 6.24
N SER A 36 7.41 -4.47 5.97
CA SER A 36 6.12 -5.15 5.82
C SER A 36 5.78 -5.36 4.35
N TYR A 37 5.16 -6.51 4.03
CA TYR A 37 4.80 -6.89 2.67
C TYR A 37 3.30 -7.16 2.56
N TYR A 38 2.68 -6.61 1.52
CA TYR A 38 1.24 -6.65 1.29
C TYR A 38 0.93 -7.04 -0.15
N CYS A 39 -0.18 -7.73 -0.34
CA CYS A 39 -0.78 -7.99 -1.65
C CYS A 39 -2.19 -7.37 -1.72
N CYS A 40 -2.58 -6.92 -2.91
CA CYS A 40 -3.95 -6.47 -3.13
C CYS A 40 -4.92 -7.63 -2.87
N THR A 41 -6.11 -7.32 -2.34
CA THR A 41 -7.12 -8.35 -2.03
C THR A 41 -8.15 -8.51 -3.14
N HIS A 42 -8.15 -7.65 -4.16
CA HIS A 42 -9.09 -7.76 -5.26
C HIS A 42 -8.81 -9.01 -6.11
N HIS A 43 -9.86 -9.63 -6.62
CA HIS A 43 -9.76 -10.86 -7.40
C HIS A 43 -8.87 -10.65 -8.63
N ALA A 44 -7.97 -11.60 -8.88
CA ALA A 44 -7.00 -11.59 -9.98
C ALA A 44 -6.07 -10.34 -10.04
N CYS A 45 -6.00 -9.53 -8.98
CA CYS A 45 -5.08 -8.39 -8.92
C CYS A 45 -3.73 -8.82 -8.33
N GLY A 46 -2.68 -8.74 -9.15
CA GLY A 46 -1.32 -9.15 -8.78
C GLY A 46 -0.49 -8.10 -8.05
N VAL A 47 -1.04 -6.92 -7.75
CA VAL A 47 -0.26 -5.81 -7.19
C VAL A 47 0.23 -6.13 -5.78
N LYS A 48 1.49 -5.81 -5.53
CA LYS A 48 2.14 -5.94 -4.23
C LYS A 48 2.67 -4.59 -3.76
N LYS A 49 2.68 -4.36 -2.45
CA LYS A 49 3.40 -3.24 -1.86
C LYS A 49 4.30 -3.64 -0.69
N GLN A 50 5.41 -2.93 -0.56
CA GLN A 50 6.33 -3.00 0.56
C GLN A 50 6.31 -1.68 1.31
N ILE A 51 6.34 -1.75 2.64
CA ILE A 51 6.37 -0.58 3.52
C ILE A 51 7.59 -0.70 4.42
N GLN A 52 8.41 0.34 4.47
CA GLN A 52 9.61 0.42 5.30
C GLN A 52 9.79 1.81 5.87
N ARG A 53 9.79 1.95 7.20
CA ARG A 53 10.27 3.16 7.87
C ARG A 53 11.80 3.22 7.81
N LEU A 54 12.36 4.37 7.45
CA LEU A 54 13.81 4.53 7.40
C LEU A 54 14.41 4.46 8.81
N ALA A 55 15.59 3.86 8.91
CA ALA A 55 16.28 3.70 10.18
C ALA A 55 16.90 5.02 10.67
N ASN A 56 17.46 5.80 9.73
CA ASN A 56 18.14 7.07 10.00
C ASN A 56 17.16 8.25 10.12
N ASP A 57 16.01 8.20 9.45
CA ASP A 57 14.96 9.20 9.55
C ASP A 57 13.61 8.51 9.78
N LYS A 58 13.24 8.39 11.06
CA LYS A 58 11.97 7.77 11.46
C LYS A 58 10.75 8.59 11.03
N SER A 59 10.88 9.80 10.51
CA SER A 59 9.74 10.54 9.95
C SER A 59 9.39 10.06 8.53
N ILE A 60 10.30 9.35 7.86
CA ILE A 60 10.13 8.91 6.47
C ILE A 60 9.72 7.45 6.40
N VAL A 61 8.65 7.20 5.63
CA VAL A 61 8.21 5.87 5.21
C VAL A 61 8.42 5.73 3.71
N VAL A 62 9.12 4.67 3.33
CA VAL A 62 9.28 4.26 1.93
C VAL A 62 8.17 3.28 1.60
N THR A 63 7.34 3.62 0.62
CA THR A 63 6.38 2.68 0.05
C THR A 63 6.82 2.31 -1.37
N THR A 64 6.87 1.01 -1.66
CA THR A 64 7.22 0.49 -2.98
C THR A 64 6.08 -0.36 -3.51
N TYR A 65 5.56 -0.01 -4.69
CA TYR A 65 4.54 -0.78 -5.41
C TYR A 65 5.17 -1.57 -6.55
N GLU A 66 4.62 -2.74 -6.80
CA GLU A 66 4.95 -3.61 -7.92
C GLU A 66 3.68 -4.07 -8.63
N GLY A 67 3.57 -3.79 -9.92
CA GLY A 67 2.39 -4.05 -10.74
C GLY A 67 1.55 -2.80 -10.99
N ILE A 68 0.41 -3.01 -11.67
CA ILE A 68 -0.61 -1.99 -11.95
C ILE A 68 -1.95 -2.61 -11.58
N HIS A 69 -2.81 -1.86 -10.89
CA HIS A 69 -4.14 -2.34 -10.55
C HIS A 69 -4.99 -2.48 -11.83
N ASN A 70 -5.71 -3.58 -11.94
CA ASN A 70 -6.65 -3.87 -13.03
C ASN A 70 -8.11 -3.62 -12.63
N HIS A 71 -8.32 -2.84 -11.56
CA HIS A 71 -9.62 -2.53 -10.98
C HIS A 71 -9.58 -1.12 -10.36
N PRO A 72 -10.73 -0.45 -10.20
CA PRO A 72 -10.80 0.83 -9.52
C PRO A 72 -10.41 0.70 -8.04
N SER A 73 -9.99 1.82 -7.44
CA SER A 73 -9.86 1.92 -5.99
C SER A 73 -11.23 1.71 -5.33
N GLN A 74 -11.24 1.18 -4.12
CA GLN A 74 -12.49 0.92 -3.41
C GLN A 74 -13.17 2.20 -2.96
N ASN A 75 -12.40 3.21 -2.57
CA ASN A 75 -12.96 4.51 -2.22
C ASN A 75 -13.71 5.14 -3.41
N LEU A 76 -13.20 4.98 -4.64
CA LEU A 76 -13.89 5.40 -5.85
C LEU A 76 -15.19 4.60 -6.05
N LEU A 77 -15.14 3.28 -5.87
CA LEU A 77 -16.33 2.45 -5.98
C LEU A 77 -17.40 2.86 -4.96
N GLU A 78 -17.02 3.05 -3.69
CA GLU A 78 -17.90 3.49 -2.61
C GLU A 78 -18.54 4.85 -2.91
N THR A 79 -17.76 5.80 -3.43
CA THR A 79 -18.26 7.13 -3.79
C THR A 79 -19.24 7.09 -4.96
N LEU A 80 -19.01 6.21 -5.94
CA LEU A 80 -19.85 6.10 -7.14
C LEU A 80 -21.06 5.17 -6.96
N THR A 81 -21.05 4.32 -5.92
CA THR A 81 -22.12 3.33 -5.68
C THR A 81 -23.51 3.98 -5.63
N PRO A 82 -23.75 5.12 -4.94
CA PRO A 82 -25.05 5.76 -4.93
C PRO A 82 -25.48 6.29 -6.30
N LEU A 83 -24.55 6.74 -7.13
CA LEU A 83 -24.86 7.30 -8.45
C LEU A 83 -25.18 6.20 -9.48
N LEU A 84 -24.54 5.04 -9.35
CA LEU A 84 -24.79 3.88 -10.20
C LEU A 84 -26.12 3.18 -9.89
N GLN A 85 -26.76 3.47 -8.75
CA GLN A 85 -28.07 2.93 -8.40
C GLN A 85 -29.24 3.58 -9.16
N PHE A 86 -28.99 4.70 -9.83
CA PHE A 86 -30.00 5.47 -10.58
C PHE A 86 -29.82 5.38 -12.11
N LEU A 87 -28.93 4.50 -12.57
CA LEU A 87 -28.74 4.12 -13.97
C LEU A 87 -29.22 2.69 -14.17
#